data_AF-A0A9Q4EWE9-F1
#
_entry.id   AF-A0A9Q4EWE9-F1
#
_cell.length_a   1.000
_cell.length_b   1.000
_cell.length_c   1.000
_cell.angle_alpha   90.00
_cell.angle_beta   90.00
_cell.angle_gamma   90.00
#
_symmetry.space_group_name_H-M   'P 1'
#
loop_
_entity.id
_entity.type
_entity.pdbx_description
1 polymer ?
#
loop_
_entity_poly.entity_id
_entity_poly.type
_entity_poly.pdbx_seq_one_letter_code
_entity_poly.pdbx_strand_id
1 'polypeptide(L)'
;MAKLTSVNGKPEENIEEEVREETFSAEETKNQLRVKEDDFIAGMLSAAAYKSEEVSQIDIVRGGKLFFSFRIHALGEEEANKSRKKHTKYVRNKQIGVKFAEETDNAKFRSSLIYHATVEEDRDKLWDNKQVWNGLIAQGHQIVTALDVIEAVLLGGEKDRIIDEINKMSGFNSENIEEVENNLEDVTKN
;
A
#
# COMPACT_ATOMS: atom_id res chain seq x y z
N MET A 1 -47.33 -3.17 41.78
CA MET A 1 -46.15 -3.88 42.33
C MET A 1 -46.18 -5.30 41.78
N ALA A 2 -45.52 -5.51 40.64
CA ALA A 2 -45.44 -6.82 39.99
C ALA A 2 -44.27 -7.61 40.58
N LYS A 3 -44.55 -8.83 41.04
CA LYS A 3 -43.55 -9.79 41.53
C LYS A 3 -43.01 -10.58 40.35
N LEU A 4 -41.68 -10.71 40.32
CA LEU A 4 -40.89 -11.46 39.37
C LEU A 4 -41.34 -12.92 39.26
N THR A 5 -41.49 -13.40 38.02
CA THR A 5 -41.41 -14.81 37.67
C THR A 5 -40.27 -15.00 36.67
N SER A 6 -39.30 -15.81 37.10
CA SER A 6 -38.18 -16.33 36.34
C SER A 6 -38.63 -17.00 35.03
N VAL A 7 -37.95 -16.71 33.92
CA VAL A 7 -37.97 -17.54 32.71
C VAL A 7 -36.53 -17.82 32.31
N ASN A 8 -36.23 -19.12 32.23
CA ASN A 8 -34.96 -19.73 31.89
C ASN A 8 -34.35 -19.15 30.59
N GLY A 9 -33.09 -18.73 30.68
CA GLY A 9 -32.20 -18.63 29.52
C GLY A 9 -31.85 -20.03 29.03
N LYS A 10 -32.02 -20.27 27.73
CA LYS A 10 -31.46 -21.44 27.05
C LYS A 10 -29.94 -21.23 26.93
N PRO A 11 -29.10 -22.24 27.20
CA PRO A 11 -27.69 -22.16 26.87
C PRO A 11 -27.53 -22.24 25.33
N GLU A 12 -26.71 -21.35 24.78
CA GLU A 12 -26.27 -21.38 23.39
C GLU A 12 -25.41 -22.64 23.20
N GLU A 13 -25.89 -23.56 22.36
CA GLU A 13 -25.15 -24.76 21.96
C GLU A 13 -23.97 -24.32 21.08
N ASN A 14 -22.77 -24.51 21.61
CA ASN A 14 -21.54 -24.41 20.86
C ASN A 14 -21.50 -25.61 19.90
N ILE A 15 -21.75 -25.37 18.62
CA ILE A 15 -21.69 -26.42 17.59
C ILE A 15 -20.21 -26.67 17.31
N GLU A 16 -19.62 -27.65 17.99
CA GLU A 16 -18.30 -28.17 17.64
C GLU A 16 -18.43 -28.88 16.28
N GLU A 17 -17.74 -28.39 15.25
CA GLU A 17 -17.67 -29.05 13.95
C GLU A 17 -16.98 -30.42 14.12
N GLU A 18 -17.74 -31.51 13.95
CA GLU A 18 -17.21 -32.87 14.05
C GLU A 18 -16.35 -33.19 12.81
N VAL A 19 -15.03 -32.98 12.91
CA VAL A 19 -14.07 -33.33 11.85
C VAL A 19 -13.89 -34.85 11.81
N ARG A 20 -14.27 -35.48 10.69
CA ARG A 20 -14.13 -36.92 10.46
C ARG A 20 -13.02 -37.22 9.46
N GLU A 21 -12.14 -38.14 9.82
CA GLU A 21 -11.11 -38.66 8.91
C GLU A 21 -11.74 -39.70 7.96
N GLU A 22 -11.86 -39.36 6.67
CA GLU A 22 -12.34 -40.25 5.62
C GLU A 22 -11.29 -40.44 4.51
N THR A 23 -11.22 -41.64 3.96
CA THR A 23 -10.37 -41.96 2.82
C THR A 23 -11.12 -41.69 1.51
N PHE A 24 -10.69 -40.68 0.78
CA PHE A 24 -11.24 -40.31 -0.54
C PHE A 24 -10.63 -41.12 -1.67
N SER A 25 -11.37 -41.25 -2.79
CA SER A 25 -10.80 -41.80 -4.03
C SER A 25 -9.72 -40.88 -4.61
N ALA A 26 -8.83 -41.42 -5.44
CA ALA A 26 -7.75 -40.64 -6.05
C ALA A 26 -8.26 -39.43 -6.87
N GLU A 27 -9.46 -39.52 -7.44
CA GLU A 27 -10.07 -38.44 -8.23
C GLU A 27 -10.69 -37.35 -7.33
N GLU A 28 -11.30 -37.73 -6.19
CA GLU A 28 -11.80 -36.81 -5.18
C GLU A 28 -10.67 -36.05 -4.47
N THR A 29 -9.60 -36.74 -4.08
CA THR A 29 -8.41 -36.11 -3.49
C THR A 29 -7.77 -35.12 -4.47
N LYS A 30 -7.70 -35.47 -5.76
CA LYS A 30 -7.19 -34.58 -6.80
C LYS A 30 -8.08 -33.36 -7.03
N ASN A 31 -9.40 -33.52 -6.94
CA ASN A 31 -10.33 -32.40 -7.04
C ASN A 31 -10.26 -31.49 -5.80
N GLN A 32 -10.13 -32.03 -4.59
CA GLN A 32 -9.90 -31.24 -3.38
C GLN A 32 -8.56 -30.47 -3.45
N LEU A 33 -7.51 -31.10 -3.97
CA LEU A 33 -6.22 -30.44 -4.21
C LEU A 33 -6.37 -29.28 -5.20
N ARG A 34 -7.10 -29.49 -6.31
CA ARG A 34 -7.39 -28.45 -7.31
C ARG A 34 -8.19 -27.29 -6.74
N VAL A 35 -9.20 -27.54 -5.90
CA VAL A 35 -9.96 -26.46 -5.25
C VAL A 35 -9.05 -25.64 -4.34
N LYS A 36 -8.18 -26.28 -3.56
CA LYS A 36 -7.17 -25.56 -2.76
C LYS A 36 -6.16 -24.80 -3.62
N GLU A 37 -5.76 -25.35 -4.77
CA GLU A 37 -4.89 -24.66 -5.73
C GLU A 37 -5.59 -23.46 -6.37
N ASP A 38 -6.87 -23.58 -6.74
CA ASP A 38 -7.68 -22.49 -7.30
C ASP A 38 -7.87 -21.37 -6.26
N ASP A 39 -8.11 -21.71 -4.99
CA ASP A 39 -8.17 -20.76 -3.87
C ASP A 39 -6.81 -20.06 -3.66
N PHE A 40 -5.70 -20.81 -3.77
CA PHE A 40 -4.35 -20.25 -3.68
C PHE A 40 -4.05 -19.28 -4.83
N ILE A 41 -4.42 -19.64 -6.07
CA ILE A 41 -4.25 -18.79 -7.25
C ILE A 41 -5.10 -17.52 -7.11
N ALA A 42 -6.35 -17.64 -6.66
CA ALA A 42 -7.20 -16.49 -6.37
C ALA A 42 -6.57 -15.56 -5.33
N GLY A 43 -5.99 -16.12 -4.26
CA GLY A 43 -5.23 -15.38 -3.26
C GLY A 43 -4.04 -14.61 -3.86
N MET A 44 -3.24 -15.24 -4.73
CA MET A 44 -2.12 -14.57 -5.41
C MET A 44 -2.58 -13.45 -6.35
N LEU A 45 -3.70 -13.65 -7.07
CA LEU A 45 -4.25 -12.64 -7.97
C LEU A 45 -4.81 -11.43 -7.19
N SER A 46 -5.47 -11.68 -6.06
CA SER A 46 -5.93 -10.63 -5.14
C SER A 46 -4.75 -9.84 -4.58
N ALA A 47 -3.69 -10.54 -4.15
CA ALA A 47 -2.48 -9.90 -3.65
C ALA A 47 -1.80 -9.03 -4.72
N ALA A 48 -1.85 -9.42 -6.00
CA ALA A 48 -1.32 -8.61 -7.10
C ALA A 48 -2.12 -7.31 -7.35
N ALA A 49 -3.38 -7.24 -6.88
CA ALA A 49 -4.26 -6.07 -6.99
C ALA A 49 -4.11 -5.05 -5.84
N TYR A 50 -3.02 -5.14 -5.07
CA TYR A 50 -2.73 -4.26 -3.92
C TYR A 50 -2.85 -2.75 -4.21
N LYS A 51 -2.61 -2.32 -5.46
CA LYS A 51 -2.70 -0.90 -5.86
C LYS A 51 -4.13 -0.37 -5.90
N SER A 52 -5.12 -1.24 -6.09
CA SER A 52 -6.53 -0.85 -6.26
C SER A 52 -7.38 -1.05 -5.02
N GLU A 53 -7.04 -2.01 -4.15
CA GLU A 53 -7.85 -2.38 -3.00
C GLU A 53 -7.40 -1.66 -1.72
N GLU A 54 -6.10 -1.47 -1.54
CA GLU A 54 -5.54 -0.86 -0.33
C GLU A 54 -5.14 0.59 -0.60
N VAL A 55 -6.03 1.52 -0.25
CA VAL A 55 -5.80 2.97 -0.37
C VAL A 55 -5.88 3.67 0.98
N SER A 56 -4.92 4.56 1.25
CA SER A 56 -4.88 5.41 2.43
C SER A 56 -5.12 6.86 2.04
N GLN A 57 -5.93 7.59 2.82
CA GLN A 57 -6.19 9.01 2.57
C GLN A 57 -5.20 9.89 3.33
N ILE A 58 -4.56 10.80 2.60
CA ILE A 58 -3.64 11.80 3.14
C ILE A 58 -4.31 13.17 3.15
N ASP A 59 -4.32 13.80 4.32
CA ASP A 59 -4.81 15.17 4.51
C ASP A 59 -3.66 16.14 4.78
N ILE A 60 -3.57 17.22 3.99
CA ILE A 60 -2.59 18.30 4.18
C ILE A 60 -3.23 19.42 5.00
N VAL A 61 -2.92 19.45 6.30
CA VAL A 61 -3.49 20.41 7.27
C VAL A 61 -2.38 21.29 7.83
N ARG A 62 -2.54 22.61 7.75
CA ARG A 62 -1.61 23.59 8.33
C ARG A 62 -2.38 24.62 9.14
N GLY A 63 -1.96 24.86 10.38
CA GLY A 63 -2.63 25.81 11.27
C GLY A 63 -4.13 25.53 11.50
N GLY A 64 -4.54 24.26 11.49
CA GLY A 64 -5.94 23.85 11.64
C GLY A 64 -6.81 23.98 10.39
N LYS A 65 -6.24 24.42 9.25
CA LYS A 65 -6.93 24.49 7.97
C LYS A 65 -6.51 23.33 7.07
N LEU A 66 -7.49 22.59 6.55
CA LEU A 66 -7.28 21.61 5.48
C LEU A 66 -7.05 22.36 4.15
N PHE A 67 -5.91 22.08 3.50
CA PHE A 67 -5.57 22.66 2.20
C PHE A 67 -6.09 21.79 1.06
N PHE A 68 -5.76 20.49 1.08
CA PHE A 68 -6.25 19.49 0.15
C PHE A 68 -6.00 18.10 0.72
N SER A 69 -6.66 17.10 0.13
CA SER A 69 -6.48 15.69 0.45
C SER A 69 -6.31 14.88 -0.83
N PHE A 70 -5.68 13.71 -0.72
CA PHE A 70 -5.49 12.77 -1.82
C PHE A 70 -5.29 11.36 -1.29
N ARG A 71 -5.55 10.37 -2.14
CA ARG A 71 -5.37 8.95 -1.81
C ARG A 71 -4.05 8.43 -2.35
N ILE A 72 -3.42 7.59 -1.56
CA ILE A 72 -2.21 6.85 -1.92
C ILE A 72 -2.46 5.35 -1.83
N HIS A 73 -1.69 4.58 -2.58
CA HIS A 73 -1.62 3.11 -2.52
C HIS A 73 -0.18 2.66 -2.28
N ALA A 74 0.00 1.38 -1.95
CA ALA A 74 1.32 0.78 -1.80
C ALA A 74 2.13 0.82 -3.12
N LEU A 75 3.46 0.85 -3.00
CA LEU A 75 4.39 0.80 -4.14
C LEU A 75 5.14 -0.52 -4.18
N GLY A 76 5.15 -1.14 -5.35
CA GLY A 76 6.02 -2.27 -5.63
C GLY A 76 7.50 -1.88 -5.57
N GLU A 77 8.34 -2.86 -5.21
CA GLU A 77 9.79 -2.66 -5.14
C GLU A 77 10.38 -2.24 -6.49
N GLU A 78 9.84 -2.75 -7.60
CA GLU A 78 10.30 -2.40 -8.95
C GLU A 78 10.08 -0.91 -9.24
N GLU A 79 8.90 -0.36 -8.94
CA GLU A 79 8.61 1.05 -9.13
C GLU A 79 9.46 1.97 -8.25
N ALA A 80 9.65 1.60 -6.98
CA ALA A 80 10.52 2.33 -6.07
C ALA A 80 11.97 2.34 -6.58
N ASN A 81 12.48 1.19 -7.03
CA ASN A 81 13.83 1.05 -7.60
C ASN A 81 14.00 1.80 -8.92
N LYS A 82 12.98 1.79 -9.79
CA LYS A 82 12.97 2.56 -11.04
C LYS A 82 13.02 4.05 -10.77
N SER A 83 12.26 4.53 -9.79
CA SER A 83 12.27 5.92 -9.34
C SER A 83 13.65 6.31 -8.81
N ARG A 84 14.27 5.46 -7.98
CA ARG A 84 15.63 5.69 -7.46
C ARG A 84 16.64 5.79 -8.59
N LYS A 85 16.69 4.80 -9.48
CA LYS A 85 17.62 4.76 -10.63
C LYS A 85 17.48 5.99 -11.54
N LYS A 86 16.26 6.47 -11.77
CA LYS A 86 15.98 7.66 -12.61
C LYS A 86 16.54 8.94 -11.99
N HIS A 87 16.58 9.01 -10.66
CA HIS A 87 17.04 10.18 -9.92
C HIS A 87 18.46 10.01 -9.35
N THR A 88 19.15 8.91 -9.68
CA THR A 88 20.56 8.68 -9.39
C THR A 88 21.40 8.93 -10.65
N LYS A 89 22.39 9.82 -10.54
CA LYS A 89 23.41 10.02 -11.55
C LYS A 89 24.42 8.88 -11.47
N TYR A 90 24.64 8.20 -12.59
CA TYR A 90 25.62 7.13 -12.71
C TYR A 90 26.80 7.56 -13.58
N VAL A 91 28.01 7.30 -13.09
CA VAL A 91 29.24 7.47 -13.85
C VAL A 91 29.80 6.12 -14.24
N ARG A 92 30.28 5.99 -15.48
CA ARG A 92 30.92 4.77 -15.96
C ARG A 92 32.41 4.97 -15.99
N ASN A 93 33.15 4.17 -15.23
CA ASN A 93 34.59 4.12 -15.34
C ASN A 93 34.96 3.32 -16.60
N LYS A 94 35.54 3.99 -17.61
CA LYS A 94 35.89 3.37 -18.89
C LYS A 94 37.03 2.35 -18.80
N GLN A 95 37.91 2.45 -17.79
CA GLN A 95 39.05 1.54 -17.64
C GLN A 95 38.64 0.16 -17.11
N ILE A 96 37.67 0.13 -16.18
CA ILE A 96 37.18 -1.11 -15.56
C ILE A 96 35.81 -1.55 -16.10
N GLY A 97 35.16 -0.73 -16.94
CA GLY A 97 33.88 -1.04 -17.58
C GLY A 97 32.64 -0.95 -16.68
N VAL A 98 32.81 -0.70 -15.37
CA VAL A 98 31.77 -0.69 -14.33
C VAL A 98 31.07 0.66 -14.20
N LYS A 99 29.77 0.65 -13.86
CA LYS A 99 28.94 1.84 -13.54
C LYS A 99 28.83 2.02 -12.03
N PHE A 100 29.02 3.25 -11.55
CA PHE A 100 28.91 3.62 -10.14
C PHE A 100 27.84 4.70 -9.96
N ALA A 101 27.07 4.61 -8.88
CA ALA A 101 26.19 5.70 -8.46
C ALA A 101 27.06 6.82 -7.88
N GLU A 102 26.94 8.03 -8.43
CA GLU A 102 27.70 9.21 -8.01
C GLU A 102 26.88 10.06 -7.03
N GLU A 103 25.67 10.45 -7.43
CA GLU A 103 24.82 11.36 -6.67
C GLU A 103 23.35 10.99 -6.87
N THR A 104 22.55 11.04 -5.81
CA THR A 104 21.09 10.85 -5.91
C THR A 104 20.37 12.12 -5.49
N ASP A 105 19.51 12.63 -6.36
CA ASP A 105 18.61 13.75 -6.06
C ASP A 105 17.48 13.24 -5.16
N ASN A 106 17.71 13.29 -3.84
CA ASN A 106 16.76 12.80 -2.85
C ASN A 106 15.43 13.55 -2.88
N ALA A 107 15.44 14.86 -3.14
CA ALA A 107 14.21 15.65 -3.21
C ALA A 107 13.31 15.17 -4.36
N LYS A 108 13.88 15.00 -5.56
CA LYS A 108 13.13 14.47 -6.70
C LYS A 108 12.75 13.00 -6.54
N PHE A 109 13.64 12.19 -5.98
CA PHE A 109 13.33 10.80 -5.69
C PHE A 109 12.11 10.68 -4.78
N ARG A 110 12.07 11.45 -3.70
CA ARG A 110 10.95 11.48 -2.75
C ARG A 110 9.66 11.99 -3.39
N SER A 111 9.72 13.08 -4.14
CA SER A 111 8.56 13.60 -4.87
C SER A 111 8.06 12.58 -5.91
N SER A 112 8.95 11.79 -6.52
CA SER A 112 8.62 10.72 -7.45
C SER A 112 7.89 9.55 -6.78
N LEU A 113 8.31 9.16 -5.57
CA LEU A 113 7.59 8.15 -4.78
C LEU A 113 6.15 8.60 -4.49
N ILE A 114 5.98 9.85 -4.02
CA ILE A 114 4.65 10.40 -3.72
C ILE A 114 3.78 10.43 -4.99
N TYR A 115 4.34 10.87 -6.12
CA TYR A 115 3.63 10.89 -7.40
C TYR A 115 3.13 9.49 -7.80
N HIS A 116 4.02 8.49 -7.77
CA HIS A 116 3.68 7.13 -8.19
C HIS A 116 2.79 6.38 -7.20
N ALA A 117 2.83 6.74 -5.92
CA ALA A 117 1.93 6.20 -4.91
C ALA A 117 0.55 6.86 -4.93
N THR A 118 0.43 8.08 -5.48
CA THR A 118 -0.87 8.76 -5.56
C THR A 118 -1.77 8.03 -6.55
N VAL A 119 -3.03 7.81 -6.17
CA VAL A 119 -4.06 7.23 -7.02
C VAL A 119 -4.25 8.07 -8.30
N GLU A 120 -4.43 7.43 -9.46
CA GLU A 120 -4.41 8.09 -10.77
C GLU A 120 -5.42 9.23 -10.88
N GLU A 121 -6.65 9.04 -10.39
CA GLU A 121 -7.67 10.09 -10.43
C GLU A 121 -7.31 11.33 -9.61
N ASP A 122 -6.52 11.16 -8.54
CA ASP A 122 -6.07 12.26 -7.69
C ASP A 122 -4.82 12.92 -8.28
N ARG A 123 -3.96 12.17 -9.00
CA ARG A 123 -2.84 12.75 -9.77
C ARG A 123 -3.32 13.74 -10.81
N ASP A 124 -4.31 13.36 -11.62
CA ASP A 124 -4.87 14.20 -12.67
C ASP A 124 -5.46 15.50 -12.13
N LYS A 125 -6.11 15.43 -10.96
CA LYS A 125 -6.75 16.58 -10.30
C LYS A 125 -5.75 17.49 -9.60
N LEU A 126 -4.62 16.97 -9.15
CA LEU A 126 -3.65 17.68 -8.31
C LEU A 126 -2.34 17.93 -9.05
N TRP A 127 -1.53 16.89 -9.23
CA TRP A 127 -0.15 16.98 -9.69
C TRP A 127 -0.03 17.28 -11.17
N ASP A 128 -0.95 16.79 -12.00
CA ASP A 128 -0.94 16.98 -13.45
C ASP A 128 -1.90 18.10 -13.93
N ASN A 129 -2.62 18.70 -12.99
CA ASN A 129 -3.63 19.72 -13.27
C ASN A 129 -3.01 21.03 -13.77
N LYS A 130 -3.31 21.39 -15.02
CA LYS A 130 -2.76 22.61 -15.65
C LYS A 130 -3.18 23.90 -14.97
N GLN A 131 -4.33 23.94 -14.30
CA GLN A 131 -4.72 25.11 -13.51
C GLN A 131 -3.82 25.29 -12.30
N VAL A 132 -3.47 24.20 -11.61
CA VAL A 132 -2.51 24.22 -10.49
C VAL A 132 -1.14 24.68 -10.98
N TRP A 133 -0.68 24.13 -12.11
CA TRP A 133 0.61 24.52 -12.70
C TRP A 133 0.67 26.01 -13.01
N ASN A 134 -0.33 26.52 -13.74
CA ASN A 134 -0.38 27.93 -14.11
C ASN A 134 -0.48 28.85 -12.88
N GLY A 135 -1.24 28.43 -11.86
CA GLY A 135 -1.35 29.16 -10.59
C GLY A 135 -0.01 29.26 -9.85
N LEU A 136 0.73 28.15 -9.76
CA LEU A 136 2.05 28.11 -9.14
C LEU A 136 3.09 28.92 -9.93
N ILE A 137 3.05 28.84 -11.27
CA ILE A 137 3.92 29.64 -12.13
C ILE A 137 3.64 31.13 -11.94
N ALA A 138 2.37 31.53 -11.87
CA ALA A 138 1.99 32.92 -11.61
C ALA A 138 2.43 33.42 -10.22
N GLN A 139 2.60 32.51 -9.25
CA GLN A 139 3.16 32.80 -7.92
C GLN A 139 4.70 32.83 -7.90
N GLY A 140 5.37 32.56 -9.03
CA GLY A 140 6.82 32.60 -9.17
C GLY A 140 7.52 31.25 -8.99
N HIS A 141 6.77 30.14 -8.88
CA HIS A 141 7.37 28.81 -8.83
C HIS A 141 7.77 28.34 -10.23
N GLN A 142 8.95 27.71 -10.35
CA GLN A 142 9.39 27.10 -11.59
C GLN A 142 8.81 25.69 -11.74
N ILE A 143 7.64 25.58 -12.37
CA ILE A 143 6.98 24.29 -12.61
C ILE A 143 7.23 23.81 -14.04
N VAL A 144 7.89 22.65 -14.18
CA VAL A 144 8.15 22.00 -15.47
C VAL A 144 7.52 20.60 -15.53
N THR A 145 7.39 19.96 -14.37
CA THR A 145 6.91 18.60 -14.19
C THR A 145 5.95 18.50 -12.99
N ALA A 146 5.18 17.41 -12.92
CA ALA A 146 4.32 17.12 -11.76
C ALA A 146 5.11 16.99 -10.45
N LEU A 147 6.38 16.57 -10.53
CA LEU A 147 7.25 16.50 -9.35
C LEU A 147 7.57 17.89 -8.79
N ASP A 148 7.66 18.90 -9.65
CA ASP A 148 7.89 20.29 -9.21
C ASP A 148 6.65 20.85 -8.51
N VAL A 149 5.46 20.40 -8.88
CA VAL A 149 4.22 20.74 -8.16
C VAL A 149 4.28 20.18 -6.74
N ILE A 150 4.61 18.89 -6.60
CA ILE A 150 4.76 18.23 -5.29
C ILE A 150 5.84 18.94 -4.45
N GLU A 151 6.94 19.35 -5.06
CA GLU A 151 7.98 20.14 -4.41
C GLU A 151 7.51 21.52 -3.95
N ALA A 152 6.69 22.19 -4.76
CA ALA A 152 6.20 23.53 -4.44
C ALA A 152 5.13 23.50 -3.33
N VAL A 153 4.27 22.47 -3.29
CA VAL A 153 3.09 22.49 -2.42
C VAL A 153 3.21 21.68 -1.14
N LEU A 154 4.17 20.75 -1.02
CA LEU A 154 4.37 19.96 0.20
C LEU A 154 5.63 20.38 0.96
N LEU A 155 5.51 20.48 2.29
CA LEU A 155 6.64 20.72 3.18
C LEU A 155 7.46 19.43 3.39
N GLY A 156 8.75 19.58 3.75
CA GLY A 156 9.64 18.45 3.99
C GLY A 156 9.07 17.42 4.97
N GLY A 157 8.59 17.87 6.13
CA GLY A 157 7.98 16.97 7.13
C GLY A 157 6.66 16.33 6.68
N GLU A 158 5.89 17.00 5.82
CA GLU A 158 4.69 16.40 5.23
C GLU A 158 5.09 15.28 4.27
N LYS A 159 6.12 15.50 3.46
CA LYS A 159 6.69 14.46 2.59
C LYS A 159 7.26 13.30 3.39
N ASP A 160 7.87 13.53 4.55
CA ASP A 160 8.38 12.46 5.42
C ASP A 160 7.21 11.56 5.83
N ARG A 161 6.17 12.16 6.43
CA ARG A 161 4.96 11.44 6.86
C ARG A 161 4.29 10.65 5.72
N ILE A 162 4.18 11.24 4.53
CA ILE A 162 3.58 10.56 3.37
C ILE A 162 4.42 9.36 2.96
N ILE A 163 5.75 9.50 2.94
CA ILE A 163 6.65 8.40 2.57
C ILE A 163 6.60 7.29 3.62
N ASP A 164 6.49 7.62 4.91
CA ASP A 164 6.34 6.62 5.97
C ASP A 164 5.04 5.82 5.79
N GLU A 165 3.94 6.49 5.45
CA GLU A 165 2.67 5.81 5.14
C GLU A 165 2.79 4.91 3.90
N ILE A 166 3.45 5.39 2.83
CA ILE A 166 3.75 4.58 1.64
C ILE A 166 4.57 3.35 2.03
N ASN A 167 5.63 3.51 2.83
CA ASN A 167 6.49 2.42 3.25
C ASN A 167 5.74 1.39 4.10
N LYS A 168 4.87 1.86 5.00
CA LYS A 168 4.00 1.01 5.81
C LYS A 168 3.08 0.17 4.92
N MET A 169 2.35 0.80 4.01
CA MET A 169 1.46 0.09 3.08
C MET A 169 2.22 -0.87 2.17
N SER A 170 3.46 -0.55 1.80
CA SER A 170 4.30 -1.38 0.94
C SER A 170 5.00 -2.53 1.68
N GLY A 171 4.71 -2.73 2.97
CA GLY A 171 5.30 -3.81 3.77
C GLY A 171 6.76 -3.60 4.17
N PHE A 172 7.29 -2.37 4.06
CA PHE A 172 8.65 -2.04 4.52
C PHE A 172 8.73 -1.82 6.05
N ASN A 173 7.59 -1.65 6.73
CA ASN A 173 7.54 -1.71 8.19
C ASN A 173 7.34 -3.16 8.65
N SER A 174 8.34 -3.71 9.32
CA SER A 174 8.43 -5.09 9.81
C SER A 174 7.50 -5.44 10.98
N GLU A 175 6.39 -4.72 11.19
CA GLU A 175 5.48 -4.94 12.32
C GLU A 175 4.33 -5.93 12.00
N ASN A 176 4.11 -6.28 10.72
CA ASN A 176 3.01 -7.16 10.29
C ASN A 176 3.32 -8.67 10.33
N ILE A 177 4.47 -9.10 10.86
CA ILE A 177 4.79 -10.53 10.94
C ILE A 177 3.99 -11.23 12.06
N GLU A 178 3.57 -10.50 13.10
CA GLU A 178 2.91 -11.09 14.28
C GLU A 178 1.40 -11.38 14.09
N GLU A 179 0.70 -10.73 13.14
CA GLU A 179 -0.74 -10.98 12.91
C GLU A 179 -1.02 -12.24 12.07
N VAL A 180 -0.06 -12.68 11.26
CA VAL A 180 -0.23 -13.84 10.37
C VAL A 180 -0.03 -15.15 11.13
N GLU A 181 0.83 -15.17 12.15
CA GLU A 181 1.05 -16.36 12.99
C GLU A 181 -0.20 -16.74 13.80
N ASN A 182 -0.93 -15.75 14.32
CA ASN A 182 -2.16 -16.02 15.10
C ASN A 182 -3.29 -16.63 14.25
N ASN A 183 -3.43 -16.23 12.98
CA ASN A 183 -4.45 -16.81 12.09
C ASN A 183 -4.06 -18.20 11.56
N LEU A 184 -2.76 -18.49 11.39
CA LEU A 184 -2.28 -19.81 10.96
C LEU A 184 -2.32 -20.84 12.10
N GLU A 185 -2.10 -20.42 13.35
CA GLU A 185 -2.21 -21.29 14.51
C GLU A 185 -3.65 -21.75 14.78
N ASP A 186 -4.65 -20.92 14.50
CA ASP A 186 -6.07 -21.30 14.63
C ASP A 186 -6.52 -22.25 13.49
N VAL A 187 -5.94 -22.14 12.29
CA VAL A 187 -6.24 -23.04 11.16
C VAL A 187 -5.53 -24.40 11.27
N THR A 188 -4.45 -24.50 12.05
CA THR A 188 -3.71 -25.75 12.24
C THR A 188 -4.11 -26.52 13.51
N LYS A 189 -4.98 -25.95 14.35
CA LYS A 189 -5.50 -26.58 15.58
C LYS A 189 -6.97 -27.02 15.49
N ASN A 190 -7.65 -26.81 14.36
CA ASN A 190 -9.01 -27.31 14.09
C ASN A 190 -9.00 -28.40 13.01
#